data_AF-A0A5J4X378-F1
#
_entry.id   AF-A0A5J4X378-F1
#
_cell.length_a   1.000
_cell.length_b   1.000
_cell.length_c   1.000
_cell.angle_alpha   90.00
_cell.angle_beta   90.00
_cell.angle_gamma   90.00
#
_symmetry.space_group_name_H-M   'P 1'
#
loop_
_entity.id
_entity.type
_entity.pdbx_description
1 polymer ?
#
loop_
_entity_poly.entity_id
_entity_poly.type
_entity_poly.pdbx_seq_one_letter_code
_entity_poly.pdbx_strand_id
1 'polypeptide(L)'
;MEPQIQEENMKVGQCQIQDVSADGEVNELQKIHLEPTRKEQFTPVPNAFHIYLSAILTSWVKPYSARPGQIQFENGSSRIELSRWVCGIQVLSRVDDLNLLVAMIYLQRLRQQYPDLPFAEINVHRLFLTSLILASKFYDDVTLTNRGWKKASGNWFELGQVNSMERELLGLLGYNLRCQGDELLQLMELTSNFIPNGFTFGSLAAALKKECL
;
A
#
# COMPACT_ATOMS: atom_id res chain seq x y z
N MET A 1 10.24 67.41 35.06
CA MET A 1 10.52 68.05 33.76
C MET A 1 11.71 67.32 33.19
N GLU A 2 11.43 66.25 32.45
CA GLU A 2 12.34 65.28 31.80
C GLU A 2 11.47 64.49 30.79
N PRO A 3 12.05 63.85 29.76
CA PRO A 3 11.68 64.11 28.37
C PRO A 3 10.81 63.03 27.71
N GLN A 4 10.15 63.43 26.61
CA GLN A 4 9.30 62.61 25.76
C GLN A 4 10.11 61.60 24.93
N ILE A 5 9.72 60.32 25.00
CA ILE A 5 10.09 59.28 24.04
C ILE A 5 8.86 59.02 23.16
N GLN A 6 9.01 59.17 21.85
CA GLN A 6 7.98 58.88 20.86
C GLN A 6 7.97 57.36 20.59
N GLU A 7 6.88 56.68 20.93
CA GLU A 7 6.61 55.30 20.50
C GLU A 7 5.88 55.30 19.14
N GLU A 8 6.47 54.59 18.19
CA GLU A 8 5.98 54.46 16.82
C GLU A 8 4.89 53.38 16.74
N ASN A 9 3.70 53.77 16.29
CA ASN A 9 2.49 52.94 16.25
C ASN A 9 2.52 51.92 15.10
N MET A 10 2.73 50.63 15.40
CA MET A 10 2.39 49.52 14.51
C MET A 10 0.94 49.07 14.78
N LYS A 11 0.01 49.49 13.90
CA LYS A 11 -1.42 49.18 13.99
C LYS A 11 -1.67 47.67 13.82
N VAL A 12 -2.06 47.00 14.90
CA VAL A 12 -2.70 45.68 14.86
C VAL A 12 -4.17 45.89 14.47
N GLY A 13 -4.49 45.68 13.19
CA GLY A 13 -5.86 45.74 12.68
C GLY A 13 -6.68 44.56 13.17
N GLN A 14 -7.71 44.84 13.97
CA GLN A 14 -8.78 43.91 14.32
C GLN A 14 -9.64 43.66 13.08
N CYS A 15 -9.73 42.41 12.62
CA CYS A 15 -10.67 42.04 11.55
C CYS A 15 -11.94 41.46 12.18
N GLN A 16 -13.04 42.17 11.98
CA GLN A 16 -14.39 41.79 12.42
C GLN A 16 -14.89 40.59 11.59
N ILE A 17 -15.46 39.61 12.26
CA ILE A 17 -16.15 38.47 11.64
C ILE A 17 -17.54 38.96 11.20
N GLN A 18 -17.83 38.89 9.90
CA GLN A 18 -19.18 39.00 9.35
C GLN A 18 -19.51 37.69 8.63
N ASP A 19 -20.55 37.01 9.10
CA ASP A 19 -21.16 35.86 8.43
C ASP A 19 -21.92 36.34 7.18
N VAL A 20 -21.56 35.83 6.00
CA VAL A 20 -22.46 35.82 4.83
C VAL A 20 -22.23 34.53 4.02
N SER A 21 -23.35 33.86 3.75
CA SER A 21 -23.51 32.58 3.07
C SER A 21 -22.96 32.50 1.64
N ALA A 22 -22.63 31.25 1.27
CA ALA A 22 -22.72 30.59 -0.03
C ALA A 22 -22.75 31.47 -1.29
N ASP A 23 -21.63 31.49 -2.03
CA ASP A 23 -21.54 31.06 -3.43
C ASP A 23 -20.15 31.43 -3.99
N GLY A 24 -19.55 30.50 -4.74
CA GLY A 24 -18.51 30.85 -5.72
C GLY A 24 -17.04 30.75 -5.30
N GLU A 25 -16.33 29.84 -5.98
CA GLU A 25 -14.92 29.97 -6.38
C GLU A 25 -13.81 29.72 -5.34
N VAL A 26 -13.63 28.43 -5.01
CA VAL A 26 -12.28 27.89 -4.77
C VAL A 26 -11.87 27.14 -6.03
N ASN A 27 -11.19 27.83 -6.93
CA ASN A 27 -10.72 27.27 -8.19
C ASN A 27 -9.29 26.72 -8.04
N GLU A 28 -9.05 25.60 -8.72
CA GLU A 28 -7.76 25.07 -9.15
C GLU A 28 -6.77 24.59 -8.08
N LEU A 29 -6.88 23.30 -7.70
CA LEU A 29 -5.74 22.35 -7.63
C LEU A 29 -6.13 20.89 -7.28
N GLN A 30 -7.41 20.53 -7.14
CA GLN A 30 -7.82 19.12 -6.93
C GLN A 30 -9.07 18.72 -7.72
N LYS A 31 -9.05 18.89 -9.06
CA LYS A 31 -10.01 18.23 -9.96
C LYS A 31 -9.29 17.45 -11.05
N ILE A 32 -8.75 16.29 -10.68
CA ILE A 32 -8.79 15.14 -11.60
C ILE A 32 -9.88 14.22 -11.07
N HIS A 33 -11.11 14.60 -11.39
CA HIS A 33 -12.30 13.79 -11.22
C HIS A 33 -12.25 12.69 -12.29
N LEU A 34 -11.61 11.57 -11.98
CA LEU A 34 -11.77 10.34 -12.75
C LEU A 34 -13.06 9.65 -12.28
N GLU A 35 -14.18 10.06 -12.87
CA GLU A 35 -15.39 9.24 -12.94
C GLU A 35 -15.05 7.98 -13.74
N PRO A 36 -15.28 6.75 -13.22
CA PRO A 36 -15.04 5.54 -13.99
C PRO A 36 -16.23 5.31 -14.93
N THR A 37 -16.24 6.03 -16.05
CA THR A 37 -17.20 5.81 -17.12
C THR A 37 -16.66 4.72 -18.05
N ARG A 38 -17.32 3.56 -18.02
CA ARG A 38 -17.28 2.45 -19.00
C ARG A 38 -16.11 1.46 -18.89
N LYS A 39 -16.50 0.18 -18.88
CA LYS A 39 -15.71 -1.04 -18.70
C LYS A 39 -14.75 -1.33 -19.87
N GLU A 40 -13.73 -0.50 -20.05
CA GLU A 40 -12.48 -0.95 -20.65
C GLU A 40 -11.50 -1.11 -19.50
N GLN A 41 -11.36 -2.35 -19.03
CA GLN A 41 -10.41 -2.70 -17.96
C GLN A 41 -9.00 -2.44 -18.48
N PHE A 42 -8.48 -1.22 -18.27
CA PHE A 42 -7.05 -0.97 -18.33
C PHE A 42 -6.42 -1.81 -17.22
N THR A 43 -6.01 -3.01 -17.59
CA THR A 43 -5.17 -3.85 -16.75
C THR A 43 -3.75 -3.59 -17.17
N PRO A 44 -2.93 -2.96 -16.33
CA PRO A 44 -1.52 -2.84 -16.62
C PRO A 44 -0.94 -4.24 -16.87
N VAL A 45 -0.07 -4.35 -17.86
CA VAL A 45 0.61 -5.60 -18.18
C VAL A 45 1.71 -5.81 -17.13
N PRO A 46 1.73 -6.95 -16.40
CA PRO A 46 2.77 -7.24 -15.43
C PRO A 46 4.16 -7.20 -16.08
N ASN A 47 5.06 -6.41 -15.50
CA ASN A 47 6.47 -6.45 -15.87
C ASN A 47 7.19 -7.64 -15.17
N ALA A 48 8.49 -7.83 -15.45
CA ALA A 48 9.27 -8.91 -14.85
C ALA A 48 9.30 -8.88 -13.31
N PHE A 49 9.25 -7.70 -12.69
CA PHE A 49 9.23 -7.55 -11.24
C PHE A 49 7.91 -8.05 -10.63
N HIS A 50 6.77 -7.73 -11.24
CA HIS A 50 5.47 -8.25 -10.83
C HIS A 50 5.39 -9.78 -10.95
N ILE A 51 5.93 -10.32 -12.05
CA ILE A 51 6.00 -11.76 -12.29
C ILE A 51 6.84 -12.43 -11.19
N TYR A 52 8.02 -11.87 -10.91
CA TYR A 52 8.89 -12.34 -9.82
C TYR A 52 8.17 -12.37 -8.47
N LEU A 53 7.54 -11.27 -8.05
CA LEU A 53 6.83 -11.21 -6.78
C LEU A 53 5.66 -12.19 -6.73
N SER A 54 4.91 -12.31 -7.83
CA SER A 54 3.82 -13.27 -7.92
C SER A 54 4.28 -14.72 -7.85
N ALA A 55 5.46 -15.06 -8.40
CA ALA A 55 6.04 -16.38 -8.32
C ALA A 55 6.40 -16.74 -6.87
N ILE A 56 6.97 -15.79 -6.12
CA ILE A 56 7.26 -15.96 -4.69
C ILE A 56 5.97 -16.19 -3.91
N LEU A 57 4.97 -15.33 -4.09
CA LEU A 57 3.67 -15.48 -3.42
C LEU A 57 3.03 -16.83 -3.73
N THR A 58 3.08 -17.25 -5.00
CA THR A 58 2.55 -18.54 -5.45
C THR A 58 3.29 -19.71 -4.80
N SER A 59 4.61 -19.61 -4.63
CA SER A 59 5.40 -20.64 -3.93
C SER A 59 5.03 -20.79 -2.45
N TRP A 60 4.44 -19.76 -1.85
CA TRP A 60 3.99 -19.79 -0.45
C TRP A 60 2.56 -20.30 -0.31
N VAL A 61 1.77 -20.26 -1.38
CA VAL A 61 0.39 -20.73 -1.40
C VAL A 61 0.37 -22.26 -1.30
N LYS A 62 -0.30 -22.76 -0.25
CA LYS A 62 -0.62 -24.17 -0.08
C LYS A 62 -2.01 -24.44 -0.65
N PRO A 63 -2.26 -25.63 -1.22
CA PRO A 63 -3.61 -26.01 -1.64
C PRO A 63 -4.55 -25.94 -0.44
N TYR A 64 -5.68 -25.25 -0.61
CA TYR A 64 -6.61 -25.01 0.48
C TYR A 64 -7.23 -26.34 0.96
N SER A 65 -6.82 -26.82 2.14
CA SER A 65 -7.50 -27.91 2.83
C SER A 65 -8.66 -27.32 3.64
N ALA A 66 -9.89 -27.42 3.12
CA ALA A 66 -11.08 -26.95 3.81
C ALA A 66 -11.20 -27.63 5.18
N ARG A 67 -11.09 -26.86 6.27
CA ARG A 67 -11.43 -27.33 7.61
C ARG A 67 -12.95 -27.25 7.79
N PRO A 68 -13.64 -28.30 8.25
CA PRO A 68 -15.06 -28.25 8.51
C PRO A 68 -15.38 -27.12 9.52
N GLY A 69 -16.31 -26.23 9.18
CA GLY A 69 -16.77 -25.15 10.06
C GLY A 69 -16.05 -23.80 9.93
N GLN A 70 -15.06 -23.65 9.03
CA GLN A 70 -14.40 -22.37 8.79
C GLN A 70 -15.15 -21.56 7.71
N ILE A 71 -15.46 -20.28 8.01
CA ILE A 71 -16.08 -19.36 7.05
C ILE A 71 -15.21 -19.29 5.80
N GLN A 72 -15.78 -19.67 4.65
CA GLN A 72 -15.12 -19.55 3.36
C GLN A 72 -14.97 -18.08 3.02
N PHE A 73 -13.73 -17.58 2.96
CA PHE A 73 -13.44 -16.27 2.40
C PHE A 73 -13.34 -16.38 0.88
N GLU A 74 -14.38 -16.89 0.20
CA GLU A 74 -14.47 -16.74 -1.24
C GLU A 74 -14.48 -15.24 -1.54
N ASN A 75 -13.43 -14.76 -2.19
CA ASN A 75 -13.34 -13.39 -2.63
C ASN A 75 -13.16 -13.40 -4.15
N GLY A 76 -13.87 -12.50 -4.84
CA GLY A 76 -13.79 -12.41 -6.30
C GLY A 76 -12.37 -12.12 -6.81
N SER A 77 -11.52 -11.50 -5.98
CA SER A 77 -10.10 -11.27 -6.31
C SER A 77 -9.29 -12.55 -6.47
N SER A 78 -9.66 -13.66 -5.83
CA SER A 78 -8.95 -14.96 -5.95
C SER A 78 -9.01 -15.52 -7.38
N ARG A 79 -9.95 -15.04 -8.21
CA ARG A 79 -10.07 -15.41 -9.63
C ARG A 79 -9.09 -14.66 -10.53
N ILE A 80 -8.41 -13.63 -10.01
CA ILE A 80 -7.43 -12.84 -10.74
C ILE A 80 -6.05 -13.47 -10.52
N GLU A 81 -5.30 -13.67 -11.60
CA GLU A 81 -3.91 -14.11 -11.51
C GLU A 81 -3.09 -13.17 -10.62
N LEU A 82 -2.24 -13.73 -9.74
CA LEU A 82 -1.47 -12.94 -8.76
C LEU A 82 -0.58 -11.88 -9.42
N SER A 83 0.09 -12.19 -10.53
CA SER A 83 0.92 -11.23 -11.28
C SER A 83 0.12 -9.99 -11.69
N ARG A 84 -1.09 -10.20 -12.21
CA ARG A 84 -2.03 -9.17 -12.65
C ARG A 84 -2.66 -8.43 -11.48
N TRP A 85 -2.88 -9.11 -10.37
CA TRP A 85 -3.37 -8.49 -9.13
C TRP A 85 -2.35 -7.53 -8.53
N VAL A 86 -1.09 -7.98 -8.37
CA VAL A 86 0.02 -7.17 -7.88
C VAL A 86 0.19 -5.94 -8.78
N CYS A 87 0.21 -6.16 -10.10
CA CYS A 87 0.35 -5.08 -11.08
C CYS A 87 -0.80 -4.08 -11.07
N GLY A 88 -2.03 -4.61 -11.05
CA GLY A 88 -3.23 -3.79 -10.98
C GLY A 88 -3.24 -2.89 -9.75
N ILE A 89 -2.99 -3.45 -8.57
CA ILE A 89 -2.99 -2.64 -7.34
C ILE A 89 -1.86 -1.62 -7.36
N GLN A 90 -0.62 -1.99 -7.75
CA GLN A 90 0.50 -1.05 -7.74
C GLN A 90 0.18 0.20 -8.58
N VAL A 91 -0.24 -0.01 -9.83
CA VAL A 91 -0.52 1.09 -10.77
C VAL A 91 -1.73 1.91 -10.33
N LEU A 92 -2.80 1.26 -9.83
CA LEU A 92 -4.00 1.96 -9.38
C LEU A 92 -3.81 2.72 -8.08
N SER A 93 -2.92 2.24 -7.20
CA SER A 93 -2.58 2.91 -5.94
C SER A 93 -1.44 3.92 -6.08
N ARG A 94 -0.70 3.89 -7.20
CA ARG A 94 0.47 4.73 -7.49
C ARG A 94 1.59 4.59 -6.45
N VAL A 95 1.80 3.37 -5.98
CA VAL A 95 2.88 3.05 -5.04
C VAL A 95 4.12 2.56 -5.79
N ASP A 96 5.28 2.85 -5.24
CA ASP A 96 6.56 2.48 -5.86
C ASP A 96 6.91 1.00 -5.66
N ASP A 97 7.87 0.51 -6.46
CA ASP A 97 8.36 -0.87 -6.39
C ASP A 97 8.89 -1.24 -4.99
N LEU A 98 9.44 -0.26 -4.25
CA LEU A 98 9.91 -0.43 -2.89
C LEU A 98 8.78 -0.87 -1.95
N ASN A 99 7.58 -0.32 -2.10
CA ASN A 99 6.45 -0.67 -1.25
C ASN A 99 5.98 -2.11 -1.50
N LEU A 100 6.17 -2.62 -2.72
CA LEU A 100 5.95 -4.03 -3.02
C LEU A 100 6.95 -4.93 -2.28
N LEU A 101 8.23 -4.55 -2.22
CA LEU A 101 9.25 -5.29 -1.46
C LEU A 101 8.96 -5.27 0.04
N VAL A 102 8.61 -4.11 0.59
CA VAL A 102 8.23 -3.96 2.00
C VAL A 102 7.01 -4.83 2.32
N ALA A 103 6.00 -4.84 1.44
CA ALA A 103 4.84 -5.72 1.58
C ALA A 103 5.25 -7.20 1.62
N MET A 104 6.23 -7.62 0.79
CA MET A 104 6.76 -8.98 0.84
C MET A 104 7.49 -9.29 2.15
N ILE A 105 8.25 -8.34 2.71
CA ILE A 105 8.89 -8.50 4.02
C ILE A 105 7.83 -8.72 5.11
N TYR A 106 6.75 -7.95 5.11
CA TYR A 106 5.67 -8.13 6.08
C TYR A 106 5.02 -9.52 5.98
N LEU A 107 4.78 -10.00 4.75
CA LEU A 107 4.26 -11.35 4.54
C LEU A 107 5.25 -12.43 4.99
N GLN A 108 6.54 -12.24 4.74
CA GLN A 108 7.59 -13.15 5.21
C GLN A 108 7.63 -13.21 6.74
N ARG A 109 7.57 -12.06 7.43
CA ARG A 109 7.49 -11.98 8.90
C ARG A 109 6.27 -12.73 9.43
N LEU A 110 5.11 -12.51 8.81
CA LEU A 110 3.88 -13.19 9.18
C LEU A 110 4.04 -14.71 9.07
N ARG A 111 4.69 -15.18 8.00
CA ARG A 111 4.94 -16.61 7.76
C ARG A 111 5.93 -17.22 8.77
N GLN A 112 6.90 -16.45 9.24
CA GLN A 112 7.86 -16.87 10.26
C GLN A 112 7.22 -16.90 11.66
N GLN A 113 6.42 -15.90 11.98
CA GLN A 113 5.79 -15.75 13.30
C GLN A 113 4.58 -16.68 13.49
N TYR A 114 3.85 -16.98 12.40
CA TYR A 114 2.67 -17.84 12.42
C TYR A 114 2.78 -18.95 11.36
N PRO A 115 3.60 -20.00 11.58
CA PRO A 115 3.77 -21.11 10.62
C PRO A 115 2.46 -21.86 10.31
N ASP A 116 1.52 -21.83 11.25
CA ASP A 116 0.20 -22.47 11.15
C ASP A 116 -0.81 -21.66 10.35
N LEU A 117 -0.53 -20.37 10.07
CA LEU A 117 -1.41 -19.54 9.24
C LEU A 117 -1.25 -19.97 7.78
N PRO A 118 -2.28 -20.58 7.15
CA PRO A 118 -2.15 -21.04 5.79
C PRO A 118 -2.19 -19.84 4.85
N PHE A 119 -1.11 -19.66 4.08
CA PHE A 119 -1.17 -18.91 2.84
C PHE A 119 -1.90 -19.78 1.82
N ALA A 120 -3.08 -19.35 1.39
CA ALA A 120 -3.96 -20.09 0.51
C ALA A 120 -4.44 -19.18 -0.63
N GLU A 121 -4.88 -19.78 -1.73
CA GLU A 121 -5.40 -19.03 -2.89
C GLU A 121 -6.52 -18.05 -2.50
N ILE A 122 -7.32 -18.41 -1.50
CA ILE A 122 -8.45 -17.60 -1.02
C ILE A 122 -8.05 -16.36 -0.21
N ASN A 123 -6.83 -16.29 0.34
CA ASN A 123 -6.41 -15.21 1.25
C ASN A 123 -5.16 -14.45 0.80
N VAL A 124 -4.36 -15.00 -0.11
CA VAL A 124 -3.10 -14.39 -0.57
C VAL A 124 -3.32 -12.99 -1.15
N HIS A 125 -4.39 -12.76 -1.91
CA HIS A 125 -4.74 -11.43 -2.45
C HIS A 125 -5.04 -10.41 -1.36
N ARG A 126 -5.72 -10.84 -0.28
CA ARG A 126 -6.05 -9.99 0.87
C ARG A 126 -4.79 -9.67 1.67
N LEU A 127 -4.01 -10.70 2.00
CA LEU A 127 -2.77 -10.56 2.74
C LEU A 127 -1.81 -9.61 2.00
N PHE A 128 -1.68 -9.76 0.69
CA PHE A 128 -0.86 -8.88 -0.13
C PHE A 128 -1.38 -7.44 -0.14
N LEU A 129 -2.67 -7.23 -0.43
CA LEU A 129 -3.28 -5.88 -0.43
C LEU A 129 -3.06 -5.18 0.91
N THR A 130 -3.32 -5.87 2.02
CA THR A 130 -3.17 -5.29 3.36
C THR A 130 -1.72 -4.98 3.69
N SER A 131 -0.79 -5.85 3.31
CA SER A 131 0.64 -5.60 3.50
C SER A 131 1.10 -4.37 2.73
N LEU A 132 0.57 -4.17 1.51
CA LEU A 132 0.86 -3.00 0.68
C LEU A 132 0.24 -1.71 1.24
N ILE A 133 -0.97 -1.78 1.80
CA ILE A 133 -1.59 -0.65 2.51
C ILE A 133 -0.70 -0.21 3.67
N LEU A 134 -0.23 -1.15 4.49
CA LEU A 134 0.65 -0.85 5.63
C LEU A 134 2.00 -0.29 5.19
N ALA A 135 2.57 -0.82 4.10
CA ALA A 135 3.83 -0.34 3.55
C ALA A 135 3.71 1.13 3.12
N SER A 136 2.73 1.43 2.27
CA SER A 136 2.50 2.79 1.79
C SER A 136 2.20 3.75 2.93
N LYS A 137 1.31 3.39 3.86
CA LYS A 137 0.97 4.25 5.00
C LYS A 137 2.12 4.54 5.97
N PHE A 138 3.15 3.70 5.98
CA PHE A 138 4.28 3.85 6.89
C PHE A 138 5.48 4.56 6.24
N TYR A 139 5.76 4.29 4.96
CA TYR A 139 6.95 4.82 4.27
C TYR A 139 6.67 6.04 3.39
N ASP A 140 5.46 6.19 2.87
CA ASP A 140 5.12 7.31 1.98
C ASP A 140 4.56 8.49 2.79
N ASP A 141 4.97 9.71 2.45
CA ASP A 141 4.40 10.93 3.05
C ASP A 141 2.94 11.18 2.62
N VAL A 142 2.60 10.78 1.40
CA VAL A 142 1.27 10.97 0.79
C VAL A 142 0.70 9.62 0.40
N THR A 143 -0.40 9.24 1.04
CA THR A 143 -0.94 7.88 0.95
C THR A 143 -2.43 7.89 0.69
N LEU A 144 -2.94 6.81 0.10
CA LEU A 144 -4.37 6.67 -0.10
C LEU A 144 -5.10 6.44 1.23
N THR A 145 -6.24 7.11 1.39
CA THR A 145 -7.21 6.73 2.44
C THR A 145 -7.74 5.32 2.20
N ASN A 146 -8.32 4.67 3.21
CA ASN A 146 -8.92 3.33 3.03
C ASN A 146 -10.05 3.30 1.99
N ARG A 147 -10.73 4.43 1.78
CA ARG A 147 -11.67 4.61 0.66
C ARG A 147 -10.96 4.61 -0.70
N GLY A 148 -9.78 5.21 -0.79
CA GLY A 148 -8.91 5.14 -1.96
C GLY A 148 -8.45 3.71 -2.23
N TRP A 149 -7.98 2.99 -1.21
CA TRP A 149 -7.57 1.58 -1.33
C TRP A 149 -8.71 0.65 -1.78
N LYS A 150 -9.94 0.85 -1.28
CA LYS A 150 -11.13 0.14 -1.78
C LYS A 150 -11.31 0.34 -3.30
N LYS A 151 -11.16 1.58 -3.79
CA LYS A 151 -11.27 1.88 -5.22
C LYS A 151 -10.12 1.28 -6.03
N ALA A 152 -8.88 1.41 -5.52
CA ALA A 152 -7.68 0.86 -6.15
C ALA A 152 -7.72 -0.67 -6.26
N SER A 153 -8.32 -1.35 -5.27
CA SER A 153 -8.56 -2.80 -5.31
C SER A 153 -9.81 -3.17 -6.14
N GLY A 154 -10.27 -2.32 -7.06
CA GLY A 154 -11.41 -2.61 -7.95
C GLY A 154 -12.76 -2.78 -7.26
N ASN A 155 -12.92 -2.27 -6.03
CA ASN A 155 -14.10 -2.48 -5.17
C ASN A 155 -14.39 -3.95 -4.83
N TRP A 156 -13.40 -4.85 -4.92
CA TRP A 156 -13.54 -6.24 -4.48
C TRP A 156 -13.75 -6.40 -2.97
N PHE A 157 -13.42 -5.37 -2.18
CA PHE A 157 -13.57 -5.34 -0.73
C PHE A 157 -14.43 -4.17 -0.29
N GLU A 158 -15.28 -4.41 0.69
CA GLU A 158 -16.01 -3.34 1.35
C GLU A 158 -15.10 -2.49 2.23
N LEU A 159 -15.47 -1.23 2.48
CA LEU A 159 -14.65 -0.31 3.27
C LEU A 159 -14.40 -0.87 4.69
N GLY A 160 -15.43 -1.46 5.29
CA GLY A 160 -15.30 -2.13 6.60
C GLY A 160 -14.34 -3.31 6.56
N GLN A 161 -14.30 -4.05 5.45
CA GLN A 161 -13.35 -5.17 5.27
C GLN A 161 -11.92 -4.67 5.15
N VAL A 162 -11.67 -3.62 4.34
CA VAL A 162 -10.33 -3.01 4.23
C VAL A 162 -9.84 -2.53 5.60
N ASN A 163 -10.71 -1.86 6.37
CA ASN A 163 -10.39 -1.39 7.72
C ASN A 163 -10.09 -2.54 8.70
N SER A 164 -10.87 -3.62 8.67
CA SER A 164 -10.62 -4.78 9.54
C SER A 164 -9.35 -5.51 9.15
N MET A 165 -9.14 -5.76 7.85
CA MET A 165 -7.93 -6.36 7.33
C MET A 165 -6.68 -5.59 7.77
N GLU A 166 -6.67 -4.27 7.61
CA GLU A 166 -5.56 -3.40 8.05
C GLU A 166 -5.25 -3.56 9.54
N ARG A 167 -6.27 -3.46 10.39
CA ARG A 167 -6.10 -3.58 11.85
C ARG A 167 -5.64 -4.98 12.27
N GLU A 168 -6.20 -6.01 11.65
CA GLU A 168 -5.83 -7.41 11.92
C GLU A 168 -4.38 -7.67 11.57
N LEU A 169 -3.93 -7.30 10.37
CA LEU A 169 -2.54 -7.50 9.96
C LEU A 169 -1.56 -6.67 10.79
N LEU A 170 -1.90 -5.43 11.10
CA LEU A 170 -1.08 -4.57 11.97
C LEU A 170 -0.90 -5.18 13.37
N GLY A 171 -1.98 -5.77 13.91
CA GLY A 171 -1.94 -6.50 15.17
C GLY A 171 -1.09 -7.77 15.09
N LEU A 172 -1.20 -8.54 14.01
CA LEU A 172 -0.37 -9.74 13.79
C LEU A 172 1.12 -9.41 13.69
N LEU A 173 1.48 -8.28 13.07
CA LEU A 173 2.86 -7.80 13.00
C LEU A 173 3.36 -7.17 14.32
N GLY A 174 2.52 -7.11 15.36
CA GLY A 174 2.85 -6.47 16.63
C GLY A 174 3.26 -5.00 16.48
N TYR A 175 2.69 -4.30 15.48
CA TYR A 175 3.04 -2.92 15.13
C TYR A 175 4.52 -2.70 14.72
N ASN A 176 5.27 -3.78 14.46
CA ASN A 176 6.64 -3.66 13.96
C ASN A 176 6.64 -3.54 12.43
N LEU A 177 6.57 -2.29 11.93
CA LEU A 177 6.57 -1.95 10.49
C LEU A 177 7.93 -1.48 9.98
N ARG A 178 8.89 -1.21 10.86
CA ARG A 178 10.22 -0.80 10.44
C ARG A 178 10.93 -1.95 9.76
N CYS A 179 11.37 -1.76 8.52
CA CYS A 179 12.17 -2.68 7.71
C CYS A 179 13.59 -2.14 7.65
N GLN A 180 14.55 -3.03 7.75
CA GLN A 180 15.97 -2.71 7.60
C GLN A 180 16.48 -3.23 6.26
N GLY A 181 17.56 -2.61 5.75
CA GLY A 181 18.19 -3.04 4.50
C GLY A 181 18.60 -4.52 4.54
N ASP A 182 19.04 -5.02 5.70
CA ASP A 182 19.42 -6.42 5.89
C ASP A 182 18.26 -7.40 5.66
N GLU A 183 17.03 -7.04 6.05
CA GLU A 183 15.86 -7.89 5.83
C GLU A 183 15.50 -8.00 4.35
N LEU A 184 15.73 -6.92 3.61
CA LEU A 184 15.53 -6.91 2.17
C LEU A 184 16.58 -7.77 1.46
N LEU A 185 17.84 -7.69 1.88
CA LEU A 185 18.89 -8.59 1.40
C LEU A 185 18.56 -10.06 1.69
N GLN A 186 18.12 -10.36 2.92
CA GLN A 186 17.69 -11.71 3.30
C GLN A 186 16.52 -12.20 2.45
N LEU A 187 15.51 -11.36 2.21
CA LEU A 187 14.39 -11.70 1.32
C LEU A 187 14.92 -12.06 -0.07
N MET A 188 15.77 -11.20 -0.65
CA MET A 188 16.32 -11.42 -1.99
C MET A 188 17.17 -12.70 -2.10
N GLU A 189 17.95 -13.03 -1.07
CA GLU A 189 18.73 -14.26 -1.01
C GLU A 189 17.82 -15.50 -0.97
N LEU A 190 16.80 -15.49 -0.10
CA LEU A 190 15.85 -16.59 0.05
C LEU A 190 15.02 -16.85 -1.21
N THR A 191 14.74 -15.80 -1.98
CA THR A 191 13.89 -15.88 -3.19
C THR A 191 14.68 -15.85 -4.49
N SER A 192 16.00 -15.99 -4.42
CA SER A 192 16.91 -16.00 -5.58
C SER A 192 16.56 -17.06 -6.63
N ASN A 193 15.98 -18.19 -6.22
CA ASN A 193 15.55 -19.25 -7.13
C ASN A 193 14.33 -18.88 -7.99
N PHE A 194 13.59 -17.84 -7.63
CA PHE A 194 12.40 -17.38 -8.37
C PHE A 194 12.70 -16.28 -9.38
N ILE A 195 13.97 -15.85 -9.49
CA ILE A 195 14.39 -14.78 -10.39
C ILE A 195 14.15 -15.22 -11.84
N PRO A 196 13.33 -14.49 -12.63
CA PRO A 196 13.16 -14.79 -14.04
C PRO A 196 14.50 -14.68 -14.78
N ASN A 197 14.73 -15.56 -15.76
CA ASN A 197 15.94 -15.52 -16.59
C ASN A 197 16.16 -14.11 -17.18
N GLY A 198 17.35 -13.53 -16.94
CA GLY A 198 17.71 -12.20 -17.42
C GLY A 198 17.25 -11.03 -16.52
N PHE A 199 16.54 -11.29 -15.43
CA PHE A 199 16.24 -10.27 -14.42
C PHE A 199 17.43 -10.14 -13.46
N THR A 200 17.98 -8.93 -13.31
CA THR A 200 19.06 -8.67 -12.35
C THR A 200 18.61 -7.60 -11.38
N PHE A 201 18.81 -7.85 -10.09
CA PHE A 201 18.54 -6.87 -9.04
C PHE A 201 19.60 -5.76 -8.95
N GLY A 202 20.57 -5.70 -9.86
CA GLY A 202 21.68 -4.76 -9.78
C GLY A 202 21.23 -3.31 -9.67
N SER A 203 20.17 -2.93 -10.41
CA SER A 203 19.57 -1.59 -10.33
C SER A 203 18.85 -1.34 -8.99
N LEU A 204 18.07 -2.32 -8.51
CA LEU A 204 17.30 -2.22 -7.28
C LEU A 204 18.21 -2.22 -6.04
N ALA A 205 19.19 -3.13 -5.99
CA ALA A 205 20.20 -3.18 -4.94
C ALA A 205 21.06 -1.90 -4.90
N ALA A 206 21.34 -1.29 -6.06
CA ALA A 206 22.04 -0.01 -6.13
C ALA A 206 21.16 1.17 -5.67
N ALA A 207 19.86 1.16 -5.99
CA ALA A 207 18.89 2.15 -5.53
C ALA A 207 18.69 2.08 -4.00
N LEU A 208 18.53 0.86 -3.47
CA LEU A 208 18.33 0.62 -2.04
C LEU A 208 19.54 1.00 -1.18
N LYS A 209 20.77 0.77 -1.68
CA LYS A 209 21.99 1.22 -1.01
C LYS A 209 22.12 2.74 -0.94
N LYS A 210 21.41 3.51 -1.77
CA LYS A 210 21.44 4.98 -1.74
C LYS A 210 20.38 5.60 -0.84
N GLU A 211 19.26 4.93 -0.62
CA GLU A 211 18.15 5.48 0.19
C GLU A 211 18.13 4.99 1.64
N CYS A 212 18.83 3.89 1.96
CA CYS A 212 18.94 3.36 3.32
C CYS A 212 20.22 3.77 4.09
N LEU A 213 21.05 4.68 3.55
CA LEU A 213 22.26 5.21 4.17
C LEU A 213 22.17 6.72 4.41
#